data_AF-A0A7D4SJQ3-F1
#
_entry.id   AF-A0A7D4SJQ3-F1
#
_cell.length_a   1.000
_cell.length_b   1.000
_cell.length_c   1.000
_cell.angle_alpha   90.00
_cell.angle_beta   90.00
_cell.angle_gamma   90.00
#
_symmetry.space_group_name_H-M   'P 1'
#
loop_
_entity.id
_entity.type
_entity.pdbx_description
1 polymer ?
#
loop_
_entity_poly.entity_id
_entity_poly.type
_entity_poly.pdbx_seq_one_letter_code
_entity_poly.pdbx_strand_id
1 'polypeptide(L)'
;MVRYHFKNLWFRDKSEEILFINKHAVQLRAGLLLLLPIYMVIVLFTTVLAPTWTVVPNTFVEETFEMTQDWRVIFNVQAFKTVFDYTIPSLVLLYGLFEMISGMFVKTAYLSPTIHLATFLTRNVRPKWEPLKPKRFAWIIGATLVISCLVFFNPDTLARMINALFSETILPTDSNYMPDFIPLLVGLCFILMWLEAIFGFCLGCKVHWLLAKIGIFKEHCYDCMNVDFDQKSWIEERKRIEESLKK
;
A
#
# COMPACT_ATOMS: atom_id res chain seq x y z
N MET A 1 -30.57 8.82 -1.89
CA MET A 1 -29.41 7.92 -1.70
C MET A 1 -28.12 8.48 -2.30
N VAL A 2 -28.09 8.84 -3.58
CA VAL A 2 -26.91 9.46 -4.24
C VAL A 2 -26.46 10.77 -3.56
N ARG A 3 -27.40 11.63 -3.14
CA ARG A 3 -27.09 12.83 -2.34
C ARG A 3 -26.38 12.53 -1.01
N TYR A 4 -26.70 11.40 -0.36
CA TYR A 4 -26.04 10.99 0.89
C TYR A 4 -24.62 10.47 0.62
N HIS A 5 -24.43 9.70 -0.47
CA HIS A 5 -23.12 9.24 -0.94
C HIS A 5 -22.17 10.39 -1.23
N PHE A 6 -22.60 11.44 -1.93
CA PHE A 6 -21.75 12.61 -2.17
C PHE A 6 -21.61 13.53 -0.94
N LYS A 7 -22.59 13.54 -0.03
CA LYS A 7 -22.50 14.35 1.20
C LYS A 7 -21.51 13.75 2.19
N ASN A 8 -21.58 12.45 2.49
CA ASN A 8 -20.81 11.84 3.56
C ASN A 8 -19.77 10.80 3.07
N LEU A 9 -19.87 10.32 1.82
CA LEU A 9 -19.01 9.28 1.25
C LEU A 9 -18.89 8.07 2.19
N TRP A 10 -17.75 7.90 2.83
CA TRP A 10 -17.49 6.87 3.83
C TRP A 10 -17.29 7.41 5.26
N PHE A 11 -17.48 8.71 5.46
CA PHE A 11 -17.37 9.39 6.75
C PHE A 11 -18.72 9.39 7.49
N ARG A 12 -18.70 9.36 8.83
CA ARG A 12 -19.93 9.49 9.64
C ARG A 12 -20.46 10.91 9.62
N ASP A 13 -19.67 11.81 10.19
CA ASP A 13 -19.88 13.25 10.19
C ASP A 13 -18.53 13.96 10.06
N LYS A 14 -18.53 15.09 9.36
CA LYS A 14 -17.34 15.89 9.05
C LYS A 14 -17.10 17.02 10.06
N SER A 15 -18.10 17.37 10.85
CA SER A 15 -18.01 18.37 11.92
C SER A 15 -17.42 17.84 13.23
N GLU A 16 -17.35 16.52 13.39
CA GLU A 16 -16.81 15.91 14.60
C GLU A 16 -15.29 16.14 14.72
N GLU A 17 -14.82 16.42 15.94
CA GLU A 17 -13.38 16.60 16.24
C GLU A 17 -12.57 15.34 15.88
N ILE A 18 -13.18 14.17 16.05
CA ILE A 18 -12.63 12.88 15.67
C ILE A 18 -13.40 12.37 14.46
N LEU A 19 -12.71 12.24 13.35
CA LEU A 19 -13.30 11.74 12.11
C LEU A 19 -13.44 10.22 12.15
N PHE A 20 -14.66 9.73 11.96
CA PHE A 20 -14.98 8.31 11.84
C PHE A 20 -15.21 7.90 10.39
N ILE A 21 -14.75 6.70 10.04
CA ILE A 21 -14.90 6.09 8.72
C ILE A 21 -15.55 4.71 8.80
N ASN A 22 -16.24 4.32 7.74
CA ASN A 22 -16.87 3.01 7.63
C ASN A 22 -15.82 1.90 7.41
N LYS A 23 -15.65 1.03 8.41
CA LYS A 23 -14.73 -0.13 8.40
C LYS A 23 -14.91 -1.00 7.17
N HIS A 24 -16.14 -1.36 6.81
CA HIS A 24 -16.39 -2.28 5.70
C HIS A 24 -15.98 -1.67 4.36
N ALA A 25 -16.22 -0.36 4.17
CA ALA A 25 -15.78 0.35 2.98
C ALA A 25 -14.25 0.40 2.89
N VAL A 26 -13.56 0.59 4.03
CA VAL A 26 -12.09 0.58 4.10
C VAL A 26 -11.52 -0.80 3.78
N GLN A 27 -12.10 -1.87 4.34
CA GLN A 27 -11.68 -3.24 4.07
C GLN A 27 -11.88 -3.60 2.58
N LEU A 28 -13.02 -3.24 2.00
CA LEU A 28 -13.28 -3.49 0.58
C LEU A 28 -12.31 -2.69 -0.30
N ARG A 29 -12.00 -1.44 0.07
CA ARG A 29 -10.98 -0.64 -0.61
C ARG A 29 -9.61 -1.32 -0.57
N ALA A 30 -9.19 -1.85 0.57
CA ALA A 30 -7.94 -2.60 0.68
C ALA A 30 -7.95 -3.82 -0.26
N GLY A 31 -9.08 -4.53 -0.36
CA GLY A 31 -9.26 -5.62 -1.31
C GLY A 31 -9.17 -5.20 -2.78
N LEU A 32 -9.76 -4.06 -3.16
CA LEU A 32 -9.63 -3.52 -4.52
C LEU A 32 -8.18 -3.11 -4.84
N LEU A 33 -7.51 -2.46 -3.88
CA LEU A 33 -6.13 -2.05 -4.05
C LEU A 33 -5.14 -3.21 -4.03
N LEU A 34 -5.52 -4.40 -3.53
CA LEU A 34 -4.70 -5.62 -3.56
C LEU A 34 -4.34 -6.07 -4.98
N LEU A 35 -5.12 -5.68 -5.99
CA LEU A 35 -4.79 -5.92 -7.39
C LEU A 35 -3.44 -5.29 -7.79
N LEU A 36 -3.07 -4.17 -7.18
CA LEU A 36 -1.82 -3.48 -7.45
C LEU A 36 -0.60 -4.33 -7.05
N PRO A 37 -0.41 -4.72 -5.76
CA PRO A 37 0.72 -5.56 -5.39
C PRO A 37 0.69 -6.93 -6.06
N ILE A 38 -0.48 -7.51 -6.38
CA ILE A 38 -0.55 -8.75 -7.18
C ILE A 38 0.12 -8.56 -8.54
N TYR A 39 -0.25 -7.49 -9.27
CA TYR A 39 0.38 -7.14 -10.54
C TYR A 39 1.89 -6.91 -10.38
N MET A 40 2.31 -6.20 -9.33
CA MET A 40 3.72 -5.94 -9.08
C MET A 40 4.52 -7.21 -8.77
N VAL A 41 3.95 -8.17 -8.04
CA VAL A 41 4.58 -9.48 -7.80
C VAL A 41 4.78 -10.23 -9.12
N ILE A 42 3.80 -10.19 -10.04
CA ILE A 42 3.93 -10.79 -11.38
C ILE A 42 5.06 -10.13 -12.17
N VAL A 43 5.13 -8.79 -12.16
CA VAL A 43 6.22 -8.03 -12.80
C VAL A 43 7.57 -8.39 -12.20
N LEU A 44 7.69 -8.49 -10.87
CA LEU A 44 8.94 -8.88 -10.22
C LEU A 44 9.34 -10.32 -10.54
N PHE A 45 8.38 -11.25 -10.58
CA PHE A 45 8.64 -12.64 -10.92
C PHE A 45 9.20 -12.76 -12.36
N THR A 46 8.60 -12.03 -13.30
CA THR A 46 9.04 -12.04 -14.71
C THR A 46 10.35 -11.30 -14.96
N THR A 47 10.65 -10.24 -14.20
CA THR A 47 11.84 -9.40 -14.44
C THR A 47 13.08 -9.82 -13.64
N VAL A 48 12.89 -10.27 -12.39
CA VAL A 48 13.98 -10.59 -11.47
C VAL A 48 14.23 -12.09 -11.38
N LEU A 49 13.17 -12.91 -11.26
CA LEU A 49 13.30 -14.35 -11.01
C LEU A 49 13.38 -15.19 -12.29
N ALA A 50 12.75 -14.74 -13.38
CA ALA A 50 12.77 -15.43 -14.67
C ALA A 50 13.17 -14.51 -15.84
N PRO A 51 14.33 -13.83 -15.78
CA PRO A 51 14.78 -13.00 -16.89
C PRO A 51 15.00 -13.87 -18.13
N THR A 52 14.39 -13.48 -19.26
CA THR A 52 14.61 -14.15 -20.54
C THR A 52 15.93 -13.70 -21.13
N TRP A 53 16.89 -14.63 -21.15
CA TRP A 53 18.17 -14.48 -21.84
C TRP A 53 18.08 -15.15 -23.21
N THR A 54 18.57 -14.46 -24.23
CA THR A 54 18.66 -15.02 -25.59
C THR A 54 20.12 -14.99 -26.03
N VAL A 55 20.60 -16.12 -26.54
CA VAL A 55 21.97 -16.21 -27.08
C VAL A 55 22.02 -15.44 -28.39
N VAL A 56 23.06 -14.63 -28.56
CA VAL A 56 23.24 -13.85 -29.80
C VAL A 56 23.45 -14.82 -30.97
N PRO A 57 22.67 -14.71 -32.07
CA PRO A 57 22.90 -15.55 -33.24
C PRO A 57 24.24 -15.18 -33.90
N ASN A 58 24.97 -16.19 -34.38
CA ASN A 58 26.25 -16.06 -35.11
C ASN A 58 27.44 -15.52 -34.30
N THR A 59 27.43 -15.62 -32.97
CA THR A 59 28.63 -15.34 -32.14
C THR A 59 29.43 -16.59 -31.81
N PHE A 60 30.71 -16.42 -31.47
CA PHE A 60 31.57 -17.50 -31.00
C PHE A 60 30.98 -18.13 -29.73
N VAL A 61 30.66 -19.42 -29.82
CA VAL A 61 30.31 -20.27 -28.68
C VAL A 61 31.57 -21.04 -28.34
N GLU A 62 32.21 -20.69 -27.22
CA GLU A 62 33.43 -21.36 -26.76
C GLU A 62 33.07 -22.37 -25.68
N GLU A 63 33.42 -23.63 -25.90
CA GLU A 63 33.29 -24.68 -24.89
C GLU A 63 34.39 -24.51 -23.85
N THR A 64 34.04 -24.44 -22.56
CA THR A 64 35.05 -24.25 -21.50
C THR A 64 35.72 -25.54 -21.08
N PHE A 65 35.31 -26.68 -21.64
CA PHE A 65 35.76 -28.04 -21.30
C PHE A 65 35.56 -28.42 -19.81
N GLU A 66 34.82 -27.61 -19.07
CA GLU A 66 34.44 -27.85 -17.68
C GLU A 66 33.02 -28.43 -17.61
N MET A 67 32.79 -29.31 -16.64
CA MET A 67 31.48 -29.93 -16.41
C MET A 67 30.94 -29.57 -15.03
N THR A 68 29.62 -29.34 -14.95
CA THR A 68 28.93 -29.21 -13.65
C THR A 68 28.79 -30.57 -12.96
N GLN A 69 28.42 -30.55 -11.67
CA GLN A 69 28.12 -31.78 -10.90
C GLN A 69 27.01 -32.64 -11.52
N ASP A 70 26.16 -32.05 -12.36
CA ASP A 70 25.08 -32.71 -13.09
C ASP A 70 25.49 -33.15 -14.52
N TRP A 71 26.78 -33.30 -14.80
CA TRP A 71 27.33 -33.73 -16.10
C TRP A 71 26.91 -32.85 -17.29
N ARG A 72 26.76 -31.53 -17.07
CA ARG A 72 26.49 -30.57 -18.15
C ARG A 72 27.76 -29.83 -18.53
N VAL A 73 28.04 -29.74 -19.82
CA VAL A 73 29.17 -28.97 -20.39
C VAL A 73 28.89 -27.48 -20.26
N ILE A 74 29.88 -26.72 -19.82
CA ILE A 74 29.79 -25.27 -19.68
C ILE A 74 30.27 -24.60 -20.98
N PHE A 75 29.52 -23.60 -21.43
CA PHE A 75 29.84 -22.80 -22.62
C PHE A 75 29.91 -21.32 -22.24
N ASN A 76 30.91 -20.61 -22.78
CA ASN A 76 30.95 -19.16 -22.80
C ASN A 76 30.16 -18.65 -24.01
N VAL A 77 29.08 -17.92 -23.73
CA VAL A 77 28.20 -17.35 -24.76
C VAL A 77 27.96 -15.87 -24.50
N GLN A 78 27.91 -15.08 -25.56
CA GLN A 78 27.34 -13.75 -25.50
C GLN A 78 25.81 -13.86 -25.51
N ALA A 79 25.14 -13.18 -24.59
CA ALA A 79 23.69 -13.21 -24.46
C ALA A 79 23.12 -11.80 -24.31
N PHE A 80 21.96 -11.57 -24.92
CA PHE A 80 21.15 -10.38 -24.67
C PHE A 80 20.16 -10.65 -23.55
N LYS A 81 20.04 -9.68 -22.64
CA LYS A 81 18.92 -9.62 -21.69
C LYS A 81 17.81 -8.78 -22.32
N THR A 82 16.59 -9.31 -22.33
CA THR A 82 15.42 -8.51 -22.72
C THR A 82 15.24 -7.33 -21.76
N VAL A 83 15.25 -6.11 -22.29
CA VAL A 83 14.92 -4.91 -21.51
C VAL A 83 13.42 -4.92 -21.20
N PHE A 84 13.07 -4.65 -19.94
CA PHE A 84 11.67 -4.55 -19.53
C PHE A 84 11.25 -3.09 -19.49
N ASP A 85 10.11 -2.77 -20.11
CA ASP A 85 9.55 -1.42 -20.05
C ASP A 85 8.80 -1.22 -18.73
N TYR A 86 9.37 -0.38 -17.85
CA TYR A 86 8.81 -0.05 -16.55
C TYR A 86 7.74 1.05 -16.59
N THR A 87 7.37 1.56 -17.77
CA THR A 87 6.37 2.64 -17.91
C THR A 87 5.03 2.23 -17.30
N ILE A 88 4.50 1.06 -17.65
CA ILE A 88 3.20 0.59 -17.15
C ILE A 88 3.24 0.30 -15.63
N PRO A 89 4.20 -0.48 -15.09
CA PRO A 89 4.33 -0.64 -13.64
C PRO A 89 4.45 0.67 -12.88
N SER A 90 5.18 1.66 -13.44
CA SER A 90 5.32 2.97 -12.82
C SER A 90 3.99 3.72 -12.76
N LEU A 91 3.19 3.70 -13.83
CA LEU A 91 1.84 4.29 -13.82
C LEU A 91 0.92 3.61 -12.80
N VAL A 92 0.99 2.28 -12.68
CA VAL A 92 0.21 1.52 -11.70
C VAL A 92 0.60 1.89 -10.27
N LEU A 93 1.90 2.03 -9.99
CA LEU A 93 2.40 2.47 -8.68
C LEU A 93 2.03 3.93 -8.40
N LEU A 94 2.09 4.82 -9.39
CA LEU A 94 1.65 6.21 -9.24
C LEU A 94 0.17 6.31 -8.92
N TYR A 95 -0.66 5.47 -9.55
CA TYR A 95 -2.07 5.34 -9.20
C TYR A 95 -2.25 4.85 -7.76
N GLY A 96 -1.50 3.83 -7.35
CA GLY A 96 -1.49 3.35 -5.95
C GLY A 96 -1.09 4.44 -4.96
N LEU A 97 -0.07 5.25 -5.29
CA LEU A 97 0.38 6.37 -4.48
C LEU A 97 -0.70 7.45 -4.38
N PHE A 98 -1.31 7.82 -5.51
CA PHE A 98 -2.42 8.77 -5.57
C PHE A 98 -3.60 8.30 -4.69
N GLU A 99 -3.93 7.01 -4.76
CA GLU A 99 -4.95 6.40 -3.92
C GLU A 99 -4.60 6.54 -2.43
N MET A 100 -3.38 6.18 -2.02
CA MET A 100 -2.97 6.30 -0.61
C MET A 100 -3.04 7.74 -0.11
N ILE A 101 -2.55 8.72 -0.87
CA ILE A 101 -2.53 10.14 -0.50
C ILE A 101 -3.95 10.72 -0.50
N SER A 102 -4.75 10.44 -1.52
CA SER A 102 -6.11 10.97 -1.64
C SER A 102 -7.00 10.52 -0.48
N GLY A 103 -6.81 9.29 0.03
CA GLY A 103 -7.53 8.80 1.20
C GLY A 103 -7.22 9.54 2.51
N MET A 104 -6.06 10.18 2.64
CA MET A 104 -5.62 10.77 3.91
C MET A 104 -6.48 11.96 4.35
N PHE A 105 -6.91 12.81 3.43
CA PHE A 105 -7.65 14.03 3.74
C PHE A 105 -9.13 13.93 3.33
N VAL A 106 -10.00 14.60 4.09
CA VAL A 106 -11.44 14.60 3.83
C VAL A 106 -11.77 15.19 2.46
N LYS A 107 -11.06 16.26 2.05
CA LYS A 107 -11.27 16.92 0.75
C LYS A 107 -10.79 16.05 -0.41
N THR A 108 -9.62 15.41 -0.27
CA THR A 108 -9.01 14.61 -1.34
C THR A 108 -9.65 13.24 -1.47
N ALA A 109 -10.33 12.72 -0.43
CA ALA A 109 -10.98 11.41 -0.47
C ALA A 109 -12.05 11.29 -1.57
N TYR A 110 -12.62 12.42 -2.00
CA TYR A 110 -13.58 12.50 -3.11
C TYR A 110 -12.93 12.37 -4.50
N LEU A 111 -11.61 12.48 -4.61
CA LEU A 111 -10.89 12.29 -5.87
C LEU A 111 -10.55 10.82 -6.12
N SER A 112 -10.64 9.97 -5.10
CA SER A 112 -10.31 8.55 -5.20
C SER A 112 -11.46 7.77 -5.84
N PRO A 113 -11.26 7.19 -7.05
CA PRO A 113 -12.24 6.28 -7.64
C PRO A 113 -12.46 5.03 -6.77
N THR A 114 -11.43 4.49 -6.11
CA THR A 114 -11.62 3.26 -5.32
C THR A 114 -12.48 3.49 -4.08
N ILE A 115 -12.40 4.67 -3.45
CA ILE A 115 -13.24 5.01 -2.29
C ILE A 115 -14.71 5.06 -2.71
N HIS A 116 -15.01 5.69 -3.85
CA HIS A 116 -16.37 5.73 -4.38
C HIS A 116 -16.91 4.33 -4.67
N LEU A 117 -16.10 3.49 -5.32
CA LEU A 117 -16.48 2.12 -5.66
C LEU A 117 -16.70 1.28 -4.39
N ALA A 118 -15.79 1.34 -3.42
CA ALA A 118 -15.89 0.59 -2.18
C ALA A 118 -17.11 1.01 -1.34
N THR A 119 -17.36 2.31 -1.24
CA THR A 119 -18.55 2.84 -0.54
C THR A 119 -19.84 2.42 -1.24
N PHE A 120 -19.85 2.43 -2.58
CA PHE A 120 -21.02 2.02 -3.35
C PHE A 120 -21.34 0.53 -3.17
N LEU A 121 -20.32 -0.33 -3.20
CA LEU A 121 -20.48 -1.78 -3.04
C LEU A 121 -20.89 -2.17 -1.60
N THR A 122 -20.43 -1.43 -0.59
CA THR A 122 -20.77 -1.68 0.82
C THR A 122 -22.08 -1.04 1.28
N ARG A 123 -22.83 -0.37 0.39
CA ARG A 123 -24.03 0.43 0.73
C ARG A 123 -25.14 -0.34 1.47
N ASN A 124 -25.24 -1.65 1.27
CA ASN A 124 -26.28 -2.50 1.88
C ASN A 124 -25.83 -3.14 3.20
N VAL A 125 -24.57 -2.92 3.62
CA VAL A 125 -24.04 -3.44 4.88
C VAL A 125 -24.16 -2.33 5.93
N ARG A 126 -24.58 -2.69 7.16
CA ARG A 126 -24.62 -1.72 8.26
C ARG A 126 -23.21 -1.18 8.52
N PRO A 127 -23.01 0.16 8.55
CA PRO A 127 -21.69 0.73 8.71
C PRO A 127 -21.18 0.49 10.14
N LYS A 128 -19.94 0.03 10.26
CA LYS A 128 -19.20 0.00 11.53
C LYS A 128 -18.20 1.15 11.52
N TRP A 129 -18.24 2.00 12.53
CA TRP A 129 -17.46 3.24 12.58
C TRP A 129 -16.14 3.05 13.33
N GLU A 130 -15.03 3.37 12.67
CA GLU A 130 -13.68 3.32 13.24
C GLU A 130 -12.98 4.68 13.06
N PRO A 131 -12.07 5.09 13.98
CA PRO A 131 -11.38 6.37 13.89
C PRO A 131 -10.41 6.42 12.69
N LEU A 132 -10.32 7.58 12.03
CA LEU A 132 -9.48 7.79 10.85
C LEU A 132 -7.97 7.85 11.14
N LYS A 133 -7.55 8.32 12.32
CA LYS A 133 -6.13 8.58 12.63
C LYS A 133 -5.24 7.33 12.52
N PRO A 134 -5.58 6.17 13.12
CA PRO A 134 -4.77 4.95 12.97
C PRO A 134 -4.67 4.47 11.51
N LYS A 135 -5.66 4.79 10.68
CA LYS A 135 -5.70 4.42 9.26
C LYS A 135 -4.81 5.33 8.41
N ARG A 136 -4.74 6.62 8.74
CA ARG A 136 -3.77 7.54 8.12
C ARG A 136 -2.34 7.06 8.32
N PHE A 137 -2.00 6.60 9.52
CA PHE A 137 -0.68 6.03 9.79
C PHE A 137 -0.38 4.82 8.90
N ALA A 138 -1.33 3.91 8.74
CA ALA A 138 -1.20 2.77 7.83
C ALA A 138 -1.01 3.20 6.36
N TRP A 139 -1.77 4.19 5.88
CA TRP A 139 -1.62 4.72 4.52
C TRP A 139 -0.31 5.47 4.31
N ILE A 140 0.26 6.10 5.34
CA ILE A 140 1.60 6.70 5.26
C ILE A 140 2.65 5.61 5.05
N ILE A 141 2.59 4.52 5.82
CA ILE A 141 3.47 3.37 5.61
C ILE A 141 3.31 2.85 4.19
N GLY A 142 2.08 2.65 3.73
CA GLY A 142 1.79 2.21 2.36
C GLY A 142 2.37 3.15 1.29
N ALA A 143 2.17 4.47 1.44
CA ALA A 143 2.71 5.47 0.52
C ALA A 143 4.25 5.44 0.48
N THR A 144 4.92 5.32 1.63
CA THR A 144 6.37 5.18 1.69
C THR A 144 6.85 3.93 0.97
N LEU A 145 6.20 2.78 1.16
CA LEU A 145 6.55 1.54 0.45
C LEU A 145 6.41 1.70 -1.07
N VAL A 146 5.33 2.34 -1.53
CA VAL A 146 5.09 2.60 -2.96
C VAL A 146 6.15 3.55 -3.54
N ILE A 147 6.53 4.60 -2.81
CA ILE A 147 7.61 5.50 -3.22
C ILE A 147 8.94 4.75 -3.36
N SER A 148 9.29 3.91 -2.39
CA SER A 148 10.50 3.08 -2.49
C SER A 148 10.47 2.15 -3.70
N CYS A 149 9.30 1.60 -4.04
CA CYS A 149 9.15 0.77 -5.25
C CYS A 149 9.28 1.59 -6.54
N LEU A 150 8.70 2.79 -6.60
CA LEU A 150 8.83 3.70 -7.75
C LEU A 150 10.30 4.04 -8.04
N VAL A 151 11.04 4.31 -6.96
CA VAL A 151 12.48 4.59 -7.00
C VAL A 151 13.28 3.37 -7.48
N PHE A 152 12.91 2.17 -7.06
CA PHE A 152 13.55 0.93 -7.53
C PHE A 152 13.33 0.65 -9.03
N PHE A 153 12.13 0.93 -9.55
CA PHE A 153 11.86 0.74 -10.99
C PHE A 153 12.44 1.85 -11.87
N ASN A 154 12.70 3.04 -11.32
CA ASN A 154 13.22 4.18 -12.06
C ASN A 154 14.44 4.84 -11.35
N PRO A 155 15.50 4.07 -11.04
CA PRO A 155 16.62 4.57 -10.23
C PRO A 155 17.34 5.73 -10.92
N ASP A 156 17.50 5.61 -12.24
CA ASP A 156 18.16 6.59 -13.09
C ASP A 156 17.41 7.94 -13.14
N THR A 157 16.07 7.93 -13.13
CA THR A 157 15.31 9.18 -13.05
C THR A 157 15.52 9.91 -11.72
N LEU A 158 15.61 9.17 -10.61
CA LEU A 158 15.89 9.74 -9.29
C LEU A 158 17.33 10.27 -9.23
N ALA A 159 18.29 9.50 -9.71
CA ALA A 159 19.70 9.89 -9.75
C ALA A 159 19.89 11.18 -10.55
N ARG A 160 19.29 11.29 -11.74
CA ARG A 160 19.29 12.54 -12.53
C ARG A 160 18.64 13.71 -11.81
N MET A 161 17.50 13.49 -11.16
CA MET A 161 16.80 14.54 -10.42
C MET A 161 17.66 15.09 -9.28
N ILE A 162 18.31 14.20 -8.51
CA ILE A 162 19.19 14.58 -7.40
C ILE A 162 20.45 15.27 -7.95
N ASN A 163 21.10 14.71 -8.95
CA ASN A 163 22.30 15.31 -9.53
C ASN A 163 22.01 16.70 -10.14
N ALA A 164 20.83 16.89 -10.75
CA ALA A 164 20.40 18.20 -11.24
C ALA A 164 20.13 19.20 -10.09
N LEU A 165 19.56 18.74 -8.98
CA LEU A 165 19.27 19.60 -7.83
C LEU A 165 20.54 20.08 -7.12
N PHE A 166 21.54 19.19 -6.98
CA PHE A 166 22.78 19.49 -6.27
C PHE A 166 23.92 19.95 -7.19
N SER A 167 23.70 19.95 -8.51
CA SER A 167 24.71 20.29 -9.53
C SER A 167 26.01 19.47 -9.41
N GLU A 168 25.96 18.33 -8.72
CA GLU A 168 27.06 17.40 -8.49
C GLU A 168 26.59 15.97 -8.70
N THR A 169 27.50 15.07 -9.10
CA THR A 169 27.20 13.65 -9.30
C THR A 169 27.23 12.91 -7.96
N ILE A 170 26.20 13.13 -7.13
CA ILE A 170 26.05 12.46 -5.83
C ILE A 170 25.69 10.98 -6.02
N LEU A 171 24.84 10.69 -7.01
CA LEU A 171 24.38 9.34 -7.32
C LEU A 171 24.88 8.89 -8.71
N PRO A 172 25.41 7.66 -8.84
CA PRO A 172 25.85 7.16 -10.13
C PRO A 172 24.65 6.87 -11.04
N THR A 173 24.72 7.32 -12.30
CA THR A 173 23.75 6.99 -13.36
C THR A 173 24.14 5.73 -14.14
N ASP A 174 25.39 5.29 -14.00
CA ASP A 174 26.01 4.29 -14.88
C ASP A 174 26.09 2.90 -14.22
N SER A 175 25.75 2.82 -12.93
CA SER A 175 25.74 1.57 -12.16
C SER A 175 24.52 1.50 -11.25
N ASN A 176 24.07 0.28 -10.97
CA ASN A 176 22.98 0.05 -10.05
C ASN A 176 23.45 0.28 -8.61
N TYR A 177 22.95 1.32 -7.95
CA TYR A 177 23.24 1.64 -6.55
C TYR A 177 22.15 1.16 -5.58
N MET A 178 21.08 0.54 -6.10
CA MET A 178 19.93 0.14 -5.31
C MET A 178 20.13 -1.24 -4.64
N PRO A 179 19.71 -1.44 -3.38
CA PRO A 179 19.86 -2.73 -2.71
C PRO A 179 18.97 -3.84 -3.31
N ASP A 180 19.50 -5.06 -3.36
CA ASP A 180 18.81 -6.25 -3.88
C ASP A 180 17.60 -6.70 -3.07
N PHE A 181 17.41 -6.19 -1.84
CA PHE A 181 16.28 -6.59 -0.98
C PHE A 181 14.98 -5.83 -1.28
N ILE A 182 15.00 -4.77 -2.09
CA ILE A 182 13.78 -3.97 -2.35
C ILE A 182 12.62 -4.79 -2.96
N PRO A 183 12.84 -5.78 -3.85
CA PRO A 183 11.78 -6.68 -4.29
C PRO A 183 11.03 -7.40 -3.15
N LEU A 184 11.68 -7.70 -2.02
CA LEU A 184 11.02 -8.30 -0.84
C LEU A 184 9.99 -7.35 -0.22
N LEU A 185 10.19 -6.04 -0.38
CA LEU A 185 9.27 -5.02 0.12
C LEU A 185 7.90 -5.09 -0.56
N VAL A 186 7.86 -5.48 -1.84
CA VAL A 186 6.60 -5.73 -2.56
C VAL A 186 5.87 -6.95 -1.99
N GLY A 187 6.61 -8.02 -1.68
CA GLY A 187 6.05 -9.20 -1.00
C GLY A 187 5.48 -8.86 0.37
N LEU A 188 6.19 -8.04 1.16
CA LEU A 188 5.68 -7.53 2.43
C LEU A 188 4.40 -6.70 2.23
N CYS A 189 4.37 -5.80 1.26
CA CYS A 189 3.20 -4.99 0.94
C CYS A 189 1.99 -5.85 0.56
N PHE A 190 2.21 -6.87 -0.29
CA PHE A 190 1.19 -7.86 -0.64
C PHE A 190 0.61 -8.54 0.59
N ILE A 191 1.45 -9.05 1.49
CA ILE A 191 1.01 -9.72 2.73
C ILE A 191 0.20 -8.76 3.60
N LEU A 192 0.69 -7.55 3.84
CA LEU A 192 0.02 -6.57 4.69
C LEU A 192 -1.36 -6.17 4.15
N MET A 193 -1.46 -5.94 2.83
CA MET A 193 -2.73 -5.59 2.19
C MET A 193 -3.68 -6.78 2.14
N TRP A 194 -3.16 -7.99 1.92
CA TRP A 194 -3.95 -9.21 1.89
C TRP A 194 -4.56 -9.52 3.27
N LEU A 195 -3.78 -9.36 4.35
CA LEU A 195 -4.27 -9.51 5.72
C LEU A 195 -5.39 -8.50 6.05
N GLU A 196 -5.25 -7.25 5.60
CA GLU A 196 -6.30 -6.24 5.80
C GLU A 196 -7.55 -6.55 4.96
N ALA A 197 -7.39 -6.95 3.70
CA ALA A 197 -8.51 -7.27 2.81
C ALA A 197 -9.31 -8.49 3.28
N ILE A 198 -8.63 -9.60 3.62
CA ILE A 198 -9.27 -10.88 3.93
C ILE A 198 -9.71 -10.95 5.39
N PHE A 199 -8.82 -10.64 6.34
CA PHE A 199 -9.10 -10.79 7.76
C PHE A 199 -9.58 -9.50 8.43
N GLY A 200 -9.54 -8.36 7.73
CA GLY A 200 -9.78 -7.06 8.37
C GLY A 200 -8.66 -6.66 9.35
N PHE A 201 -7.49 -7.31 9.27
CA PHE A 201 -6.36 -7.10 10.17
C PHE A 201 -5.36 -6.13 9.55
N CYS A 202 -5.36 -4.88 10.02
CA CYS A 202 -4.39 -3.87 9.58
C CYS A 202 -3.23 -3.75 10.57
N LEU A 203 -2.05 -4.23 10.18
CA LEU A 203 -0.84 -4.17 11.03
C LEU A 203 -0.45 -2.72 11.33
N GLY A 204 -0.59 -1.80 10.37
CA GLY A 204 -0.29 -0.38 10.58
C GLY A 204 -1.10 0.23 11.73
N CYS A 205 -2.40 -0.06 11.80
CA CYS A 205 -3.23 0.40 12.92
C CYS A 205 -2.81 -0.21 14.26
N LYS A 206 -2.35 -1.47 14.28
CA LYS A 206 -1.82 -2.13 15.50
C LYS A 206 -0.48 -1.56 15.95
N VAL A 207 0.40 -1.21 15.02
CA VAL A 207 1.67 -0.53 15.32
C VAL A 207 1.41 0.86 15.90
N HIS A 208 0.48 1.61 15.30
CA HIS A 208 0.07 2.92 15.85
C HIS A 208 -0.45 2.79 17.29
N TRP A 209 -1.26 1.77 17.57
CA TRP A 209 -1.71 1.48 18.93
C TRP A 209 -0.55 1.17 19.89
N LEU A 210 0.38 0.30 19.47
CA LEU A 210 1.52 -0.08 20.31
C LEU A 210 2.36 1.16 20.66
N LEU A 211 2.59 2.05 19.70
CA LEU A 211 3.33 3.30 19.91
C LEU A 211 2.58 4.28 20.81
N ALA A 212 1.24 4.34 20.73
CA ALA A 212 0.42 5.10 21.66
C ALA A 212 0.48 4.51 23.09
N LYS A 213 0.49 3.18 23.23
CA LYS A 213 0.62 2.49 24.53
C LYS A 213 1.97 2.73 25.20
N ILE A 214 3.04 2.85 24.41
CA ILE A 214 4.40 3.16 24.87
C ILE A 214 4.53 4.67 25.23
N GLY A 215 3.52 5.49 24.95
CA GLY A 215 3.49 6.91 25.32
C GLY A 215 4.19 7.84 24.33
N ILE A 216 4.62 7.34 23.17
CA ILE A 216 5.22 8.15 22.09
C ILE A 216 4.16 9.06 21.46
N PHE A 217 2.94 8.55 21.29
CA PHE A 217 1.78 9.34 20.89
C PHE A 217 0.89 9.62 22.10
N LYS A 218 0.69 10.89 22.46
CA LYS A 218 -0.17 11.33 23.58
C LYS A 218 -1.67 11.22 23.30
N GLU A 219 -2.08 10.75 22.12
CA GLU A 219 -3.46 10.84 21.67
C GLU A 219 -4.30 9.62 22.09
N HIS A 220 -5.56 9.87 22.49
CA HIS A 220 -6.54 8.84 22.80
C HIS A 220 -6.84 7.98 21.55
N CYS A 221 -6.37 6.73 21.54
CA CYS A 221 -6.81 5.76 20.54
C CYS A 221 -8.15 5.13 20.97
N TYR A 222 -9.22 5.40 20.24
CA TYR A 222 -10.57 4.92 20.57
C TYR A 222 -10.83 3.45 20.16
N ASP A 223 -10.15 2.94 19.12
CA ASP A 223 -10.12 1.50 18.81
C ASP A 223 -9.46 0.67 19.93
N CYS A 224 -8.66 1.33 20.75
CA CYS A 224 -7.76 0.70 21.70
C CYS A 224 -8.39 0.45 23.07
N MET A 225 -9.63 0.89 23.27
CA MET A 225 -10.46 0.57 24.43
C MET A 225 -11.57 -0.46 24.11
N ASN A 226 -11.62 -1.03 22.89
CA ASN A 226 -12.73 -1.90 22.48
C ASN A 226 -14.10 -1.28 22.80
N VAL A 227 -14.22 0.05 22.65
CA VAL A 227 -15.48 0.75 22.88
C VAL A 227 -16.30 0.53 21.63
N ASP A 228 -17.17 -0.47 21.68
CA ASP A 228 -18.22 -0.58 20.68
C ASP A 228 -19.08 0.68 20.81
N PHE A 229 -19.04 1.56 19.80
CA PHE A 229 -19.69 2.86 19.87
C PHE A 229 -21.21 2.72 20.01
N ASP A 230 -21.77 1.65 19.45
CA ASP A 230 -23.17 1.25 19.63
C ASP A 230 -23.45 0.91 21.11
N GLN A 231 -22.51 0.24 21.77
CA GLN A 231 -22.59 -0.11 23.19
C GLN A 231 -22.44 1.14 24.07
N LYS A 232 -21.58 2.10 23.71
CA LYS A 232 -21.47 3.38 24.44
C LYS A 232 -22.75 4.22 24.31
N SER A 233 -23.31 4.34 23.10
CA SER A 233 -24.59 5.04 22.91
C SER A 233 -25.72 4.34 23.66
N TRP A 234 -25.75 3.01 23.67
CA TRP A 234 -26.73 2.23 24.44
C TRP A 234 -26.57 2.42 25.96
N ILE A 235 -25.33 2.46 26.47
CA ILE A 235 -25.05 2.75 27.89
C ILE A 235 -25.50 4.17 28.26
N GLU A 236 -25.21 5.17 27.42
CA GLU A 236 -25.62 6.56 27.65
C GLU A 236 -27.14 6.76 27.54
N GLU A 237 -27.79 6.03 26.64
CA GLU A 237 -29.25 5.98 26.53
C GLU A 237 -29.89 5.32 27.75
N ARG A 238 -29.35 4.17 28.22
CA ARG A 238 -29.79 3.54 29.47
C ARG A 238 -29.62 4.45 30.69
N LYS A 239 -28.49 5.15 30.80
CA LYS A 239 -28.26 6.11 31.90
C LYS A 239 -29.29 7.24 31.90
N ARG A 240 -29.63 7.78 30.71
CA ARG A 240 -30.69 8.78 30.56
C ARG A 240 -32.07 8.23 30.96
N ILE A 241 -32.38 7.00 30.59
CA ILE A 241 -33.62 6.32 30.99
C ILE A 241 -33.65 6.12 32.52
N GLU A 242 -32.57 5.64 33.13
CA GLU A 242 -32.48 5.45 34.58
C GLU A 242 -32.57 6.77 35.37
N GLU A 243 -32.00 7.86 34.86
CA GLU A 243 -32.16 9.20 35.44
C GLU A 243 -33.60 9.71 35.31
N SER A 244 -34.28 9.41 34.19
CA SER A 244 -35.68 9.77 34.00
C SER A 244 -36.64 8.99 34.91
N LEU A 245 -36.27 7.77 35.31
CA LEU A 245 -37.03 6.92 36.24
C LEU A 245 -36.75 7.24 37.71
N LYS A 246 -35.72 8.03 38.01
CA LYS A 246 -35.38 8.50 39.37
C LYS A 246 -36.02 9.85 39.72
N LYS A 247 -36.66 10.51 38.75
CA LYS A 247 -37.53 11.68 38.95
C LYS A 247 -38.97 11.25 39.10
#